data_AF-A0A846UTK3-F1
#
_entry.id   AF-A0A846UTK3-F1
#
_cell.length_a   1.000
_cell.length_b   1.000
_cell.length_c   1.000
_cell.angle_alpha   90.00
_cell.angle_beta   90.00
_cell.angle_gamma   90.00
#
_symmetry.space_group_name_H-M   'P 1'
#
loop_
_entity.id
_entity.type
_entity.pdbx_description
1 polymer ?
#
loop_
_entity_poly.entity_id
_entity_poly.type
_entity_poly.pdbx_seq_one_letter_code
_entity_poly.pdbx_strand_id
1 'polypeptide(L)'
;MRIETVDELKDHLRILFDDPSLKFGDDLGYGVTFDVPGKARAVMLSLQERTDAARWGGDAGNWFYKCDDENWLLYLRSIPHAVVCIASVRSLHRRHLEQYQGSNAPV
;
A
#
# COMPACT_ATOMS: atom_id res chain seq x y z
N MET A 1 9.67 9.37 7.26
CA MET A 1 9.13 10.55 6.53
C MET A 1 7.63 10.41 6.49
N ARG A 2 6.86 11.47 6.75
CA ARG A 2 5.40 11.41 6.68
C ARG A 2 4.94 11.73 5.25
N ILE A 3 4.12 10.86 4.66
CA ILE A 3 3.62 10.97 3.29
C ILE A 3 2.26 11.67 3.31
N GLU A 4 2.07 12.73 2.54
CA GLU A 4 0.83 13.52 2.48
C GLU A 4 0.18 13.51 1.10
N THR A 5 0.91 13.14 0.06
CA THR A 5 0.41 13.10 -1.32
C THR A 5 0.62 11.75 -2.00
N VAL A 6 -0.15 11.48 -3.06
CA VAL A 6 0.01 10.26 -3.87
C VAL A 6 1.35 10.26 -4.63
N ASP A 7 1.87 11.42 -5.02
CA ASP A 7 3.17 11.49 -5.70
C ASP A 7 4.33 11.19 -4.75
N GLU A 8 4.31 11.72 -3.51
CA GLU A 8 5.26 11.32 -2.46
C GLU A 8 5.17 9.82 -2.15
N LEU A 9 3.96 9.23 -2.20
CA LEU A 9 3.77 7.80 -2.04
C LEU A 9 4.44 7.02 -3.18
N LYS A 10 4.27 7.43 -4.44
CA LYS A 10 4.90 6.78 -5.60
C LYS A 10 6.42 6.80 -5.50
N ASP A 11 7.00 7.95 -5.13
CA ASP A 11 8.44 8.09 -4.97
C ASP A 11 8.96 7.25 -3.80
N HIS A 12 8.24 7.25 -2.68
CA HIS A 12 8.56 6.37 -1.55
C HIS A 12 8.54 4.89 -1.96
N LEU A 13 7.54 4.45 -2.74
CA LEU A 13 7.44 3.05 -3.19
C LEU A 13 8.57 2.66 -4.15
N ARG A 14 9.00 3.54 -5.06
CA ARG A 14 10.16 3.29 -5.92
C ARG A 14 11.44 3.05 -5.10
N ILE A 15 11.66 3.87 -4.07
CA ILE A 15 12.81 3.72 -3.17
C ILE A 15 12.68 2.44 -2.34
N LEU A 16 11.49 2.20 -1.78
CA LEU A 16 11.22 1.08 -0.91
C LEU A 16 11.43 -0.26 -1.62
N PHE A 17 10.96 -0.37 -2.86
CA PHE A 17 11.13 -1.57 -3.70
C PHE A 17 12.46 -1.60 -4.47
N ASP A 18 13.28 -0.54 -4.38
CA ASP A 18 14.51 -0.36 -5.16
C ASP A 18 14.28 -0.57 -6.67
N ASP A 19 13.19 0.02 -7.17
CA ASP A 19 12.82 -0.04 -8.59
C ASP A 19 12.28 1.32 -9.06
N PRO A 20 13.09 2.14 -9.75
CA PRO A 20 12.65 3.41 -10.29
C PRO A 20 11.69 3.27 -11.48
N SER A 21 11.60 2.08 -12.08
CA SER A 21 10.80 1.82 -13.28
C SER A 21 9.34 1.46 -12.98
N LEU A 22 8.98 1.28 -11.70
CA LEU A 22 7.63 0.95 -11.26
C LEU A 22 6.57 1.83 -11.94
N LYS A 23 5.56 1.14 -12.49
CA LYS A 23 4.39 1.74 -13.11
C LYS A 23 3.22 1.61 -12.16
N PHE A 24 2.57 2.74 -11.90
CA PHE A 24 1.46 2.85 -10.96
C PHE A 24 0.17 3.11 -11.73
N GLY A 25 -0.88 2.36 -11.41
CA GLY A 25 -2.26 2.76 -11.67
C GLY A 25 -2.75 3.61 -10.50
N ASP A 26 -3.33 4.78 -10.78
CA ASP A 26 -3.85 5.67 -9.74
C ASP A 26 -5.21 5.17 -9.23
N ASP A 27 -5.35 5.05 -7.92
CA ASP A 27 -6.58 4.62 -7.25
C ASP A 27 -7.26 5.81 -6.58
N LEU A 28 -8.25 6.37 -7.27
CA LEU A 28 -9.24 7.31 -6.73
C LEU A 28 -8.64 8.53 -5.99
N GLY A 29 -7.41 8.93 -6.34
CA GLY A 29 -6.71 10.09 -5.79
C GLY A 29 -6.16 9.91 -4.37
N TYR A 30 -6.17 8.70 -3.80
CA TYR A 30 -5.63 8.44 -2.47
C TYR A 30 -4.62 7.28 -2.41
N GLY A 31 -4.49 6.51 -3.49
CA GLY A 31 -3.63 5.34 -3.52
C GLY A 31 -3.16 4.99 -4.92
N VAL A 32 -2.40 3.90 -4.99
CA VAL A 32 -1.88 3.34 -6.23
C VAL A 32 -1.88 1.82 -6.19
N THR A 33 -2.05 1.22 -7.36
CA THR A 33 -1.85 -0.21 -7.58
C THR A 33 -0.68 -0.44 -8.54
N PHE A 34 0.14 -1.44 -8.27
CA PHE A 34 1.26 -1.86 -9.12
C PHE A 34 1.57 -3.34 -8.89
N ASP A 35 2.36 -3.93 -9.77
CA ASP A 35 2.75 -5.33 -9.68
C ASP A 35 4.26 -5.47 -9.55
N VAL A 36 4.70 -6.46 -8.77
CA VAL A 36 6.10 -6.89 -8.71
C VAL A 36 6.21 -8.40 -8.91
N PRO A 37 7.32 -8.90 -9.48
CA PRO A 37 7.48 -10.34 -9.67
C PRO A 37 7.63 -11.08 -8.33
N GLY A 38 7.20 -12.35 -8.31
CA GLY A 38 7.48 -13.27 -7.21
C GLY A 38 6.27 -13.66 -6.37
N LYS A 39 6.50 -13.86 -5.06
CA LYS A 39 5.49 -14.32 -4.09
C LYS A 39 5.38 -13.33 -2.94
N ALA A 40 4.16 -13.08 -2.46
CA ALA A 40 3.89 -12.00 -1.52
C ALA A 40 4.67 -12.16 -0.21
N ARG A 41 4.89 -13.39 0.27
CA ARG A 41 5.71 -13.65 1.46
C ARG A 41 7.18 -13.26 1.25
N ALA A 42 7.75 -13.55 0.08
CA ALA A 42 9.15 -13.22 -0.21
C ALA A 42 9.33 -11.70 -0.35
N VAL A 43 8.39 -11.04 -1.05
CA VAL A 43 8.35 -9.57 -1.16
C VAL A 43 8.23 -8.94 0.23
N MET A 44 7.28 -9.41 1.05
CA MET A 44 7.11 -8.91 2.42
C MET A 44 8.39 -9.04 3.25
N LEU A 45 9.04 -10.21 3.26
CA LEU A 45 10.30 -10.41 4.00
C LEU A 45 11.40 -9.46 3.53
N SER A 46 11.54 -9.25 2.21
CA SER A 46 12.49 -8.28 1.67
C SER A 46 12.17 -6.84 2.11
N LEU A 47 10.89 -6.48 2.20
CA LEU A 47 10.49 -5.13 2.60
C LEU A 47 10.70 -4.89 4.10
N GLN A 48 10.67 -5.93 4.93
CA GLN A 48 10.97 -5.83 6.38
C GLN A 48 12.40 -5.35 6.66
N GLU A 49 13.34 -5.48 5.73
CA GLU A 49 14.69 -4.94 5.90
C GLU A 49 14.72 -3.40 5.86
N ARG A 50 13.69 -2.79 5.27
CA ARG A 50 13.58 -1.33 5.02
C ARG A 50 12.38 -0.70 5.71
N THR A 51 11.61 -1.51 6.43
CA THR A 51 10.40 -1.11 7.17
C THR A 51 10.42 -1.73 8.56
N ASP A 52 9.52 -1.30 9.43
CA ASP A 52 9.37 -1.89 10.76
C ASP A 52 8.62 -3.22 10.67
N ALA A 53 9.31 -4.33 10.97
CA ALA A 53 8.73 -5.68 10.94
C ALA A 53 7.50 -5.83 11.85
N ALA A 54 7.40 -5.08 12.95
CA ALA A 54 6.26 -5.13 13.87
C ALA A 54 4.98 -4.50 13.30
N ARG A 55 5.11 -3.72 12.22
CA ARG A 55 3.98 -3.06 11.51
C ARG A 55 3.40 -3.90 10.39
N TRP A 56 3.97 -5.08 10.14
CA TRP A 56 3.45 -6.07 9.21
C TRP A 56 2.47 -7.01 9.90
N GLY A 57 1.42 -7.37 9.18
CA GLY A 57 0.51 -8.46 9.54
C GLY A 57 -0.01 -9.16 8.30
N GLY A 58 -0.89 -10.14 8.50
CA GLY A 58 -1.51 -10.91 7.43
C GLY A 58 -1.28 -12.41 7.54
N ASP A 59 -2.02 -13.16 6.73
CA ASP A 59 -1.94 -14.62 6.61
C ASP A 59 -2.42 -15.07 5.22
N ALA A 60 -2.16 -16.34 4.87
CA ALA A 60 -2.66 -17.02 3.68
C ALA A 60 -2.37 -16.30 2.35
N GLY A 61 -1.18 -15.69 2.22
CA GLY A 61 -0.75 -15.01 0.99
C GLY A 61 -1.28 -13.59 0.82
N ASN A 62 -1.90 -13.04 1.86
CA ASN A 62 -2.29 -11.65 1.99
C ASN A 62 -1.44 -11.01 3.09
N TRP A 63 -0.66 -9.98 2.75
CA TRP A 63 0.15 -9.26 3.72
C TRP A 63 -0.24 -7.79 3.73
N PHE A 64 -0.17 -7.17 4.90
CA PHE A 64 -0.42 -5.75 5.05
C PHE A 64 0.66 -5.10 5.91
N TYR A 65 1.11 -3.94 5.48
CA TYR A 65 1.92 -3.02 6.24
C TYR A 65 1.10 -1.77 6.55
N LYS A 66 1.18 -1.29 7.78
CA LYS A 66 0.49 -0.06 8.20
C LYS A 66 1.38 0.75 9.12
N CYS A 67 1.60 2.01 8.75
CA CYS A 67 2.41 2.92 9.55
C CYS A 67 1.64 4.22 9.81
N ASP A 68 1.17 4.40 11.05
CA ASP A 68 0.36 5.56 11.42
C ASP A 68 1.17 6.86 11.42
N ASP A 69 2.43 6.78 11.85
CA ASP A 69 3.36 7.92 11.90
C ASP A 69 3.73 8.40 10.50
N GLU A 70 4.00 7.47 9.57
CA GLU A 70 4.36 7.77 8.18
C GLU A 70 3.15 8.03 7.28
N ASN A 71 1.93 7.81 7.77
CA ASN A 71 0.66 8.09 7.08
C ASN A 71 0.41 7.30 5.78
N TRP A 72 0.93 6.08 5.67
CA TRP A 72 0.65 5.20 4.52
C TRP A 72 0.42 3.74 4.93
N LEU A 73 -0.16 2.98 4.00
CA LEU A 73 -0.36 1.54 4.11
C LEU A 73 0.00 0.86 2.80
N LEU A 74 0.29 -0.44 2.87
CA LEU A 74 0.55 -1.29 1.72
C LEU A 74 -0.06 -2.66 1.94
N TYR A 75 -0.72 -3.17 0.93
CA TYR A 75 -1.29 -4.50 0.86
C TYR A 75 -0.61 -5.27 -0.26
N LEU A 76 -0.29 -6.54 0.01
CA LEU A 76 0.34 -7.46 -0.93
C LEU A 76 -0.52 -8.70 -1.09
N ARG A 77 -0.78 -9.09 -2.33
CA ARG A 77 -1.49 -10.33 -2.66
C ARG A 77 -0.77 -11.08 -3.76
N SER A 78 -0.55 -12.37 -3.56
CA SER A 78 -0.05 -13.22 -4.65
C SER A 78 -1.09 -13.46 -5.73
N ILE A 79 -0.67 -13.26 -6.98
CA ILE A 79 -1.36 -13.69 -8.19
C ILE A 79 -0.44 -14.66 -8.96
N PRO A 80 -0.88 -15.32 -10.04
CA PRO A 80 0.01 -16.14 -10.86
C PRO A 80 1.24 -15.34 -11.31
N HIS A 81 2.43 -15.81 -10.93
CA HIS A 81 3.75 -15.25 -11.26
C HIS A 81 4.08 -13.83 -10.77
N ALA A 82 3.19 -13.17 -10.02
CA ALA A 82 3.41 -11.82 -9.52
C ALA A 82 2.74 -11.57 -8.15
N VAL A 83 2.97 -10.38 -7.64
CA VAL A 83 2.35 -9.84 -6.43
C VAL A 83 1.68 -8.52 -6.81
N VAL A 84 0.37 -8.45 -6.61
CA VAL A 84 -0.38 -7.20 -6.68
C VAL A 84 -0.12 -6.43 -5.39
N CYS A 85 0.32 -5.19 -5.54
CA CYS A 85 0.59 -4.25 -4.47
C CYS A 85 -0.44 -3.13 -4.54
N ILE A 86 -1.13 -2.87 -3.43
CA ILE A 86 -2.05 -1.74 -3.28
C ILE A 86 -1.55 -0.87 -2.14
N ALA A 87 -1.20 0.37 -2.42
CA ALA A 87 -0.72 1.31 -1.42
C ALA A 87 -1.65 2.51 -1.31
N SER A 88 -1.75 3.13 -0.14
CA SER A 88 -2.59 4.31 0.04
C SER A 88 -2.03 5.28 1.08
N VAL A 89 -2.23 6.57 0.83
CA VAL A 89 -2.06 7.62 1.84
C VAL A 89 -3.25 7.58 2.78
N ARG A 90 -3.01 7.31 4.06
CA ARG A 90 -4.06 6.98 5.03
C ARG A 90 -5.03 8.13 5.29
N SER A 91 -4.51 9.36 5.40
CA SER A 91 -5.34 10.56 5.58
C SER A 91 -6.27 10.78 4.38
N LEU A 92 -5.76 10.65 3.16
CA LEU A 92 -6.55 10.81 1.93
C LEU A 92 -7.59 9.71 1.78
N HIS A 93 -7.22 8.45 2.03
CA HIS A 93 -8.16 7.33 1.98
C HIS A 93 -9.28 7.51 3.02
N ARG A 94 -8.95 7.94 4.24
CA ARG A 94 -9.97 8.24 5.27
C ARG A 94 -10.95 9.32 4.82
N ARG A 95 -10.44 10.43 4.29
CA ARG A 95 -11.26 11.53 3.74
C ARG A 95 -12.15 11.05 2.59
N HIS A 96 -11.64 10.17 1.75
CA HIS A 96 -12.43 9.53 0.70
C HIS A 96 -13.56 8.65 1.27
N LEU A 97 -13.34 7.96 2.40
CA LEU A 97 -14.38 7.14 3.03
C LEU A 97 -15.44 7.97 3.76
N GLU A 98 -15.06 9.12 4.33
CA GLU A 98 -15.98 10.03 5.05
C GLU A 98 -17.18 10.47 4.17
N GLN A 99 -16.99 10.64 2.86
CA GLN A 99 -18.08 11.02 1.94
C GLN A 99 -19.18 9.94 1.83
N TYR A 100 -18.85 8.68 2.12
CA TYR A 100 -19.81 7.57 2.10
C TYR A 100 -20.47 7.32 3.46
N GLN A 101 -19.85 7.79 4.56
CA GLN A 101 -20.38 7.63 5.91
C GLN A 101 -21.63 8.48 6.17
N GLY A 102 -21.82 9.57 5.42
CA GLY A 102 -23.07 10.36 5.43
C GLY A 102 -24.17 9.84 4.48
N SER A 103 -23.88 8.80 3.69
CA SER A 103 -24.72 8.38 2.55
C SER A 103 -25.41 7.02 2.73
N ASN A 104 -25.30 6.36 3.89
CA ASN A 104 -26.10 5.17 4.21
C ASN A 104 -26.83 5.33 5.55
N ALA A 105 -28.04 5.86 5.42
CA ALA A 105 -29.19 5.53 6.26
C ALA A 105 -29.45 4.00 6.23
N PRO A 106 -30.05 3.43 7.29
CA PRO A 106 -30.36 2.00 7.34
C PRO A 106 -31.46 1.66 6.31
N VAL A 107 -31.36 0.47 5.72
CA VAL A 107 -32.50 -0.27 5.15
C VAL A 107 -32.69 -1.51 6.01
#